data_AF-A0A158KW38-F1
#
_entry.id   AF-A0A158KW38-F1
#
_cell.length_a   1.000
_cell.length_b   1.000
_cell.length_c   1.000
_cell.angle_alpha   90.00
_cell.angle_beta   90.00
_cell.angle_gamma   90.00
#
_symmetry.space_group_name_H-M   'P 1'
#
loop_
_entity.id
_entity.type
_entity.pdbx_description
1 polymer ?
#
loop_
_entity_poly.entity_id
_entity_poly.type
_entity_poly.pdbx_seq_one_letter_code
_entity_poly.pdbx_strand_id
1 'polypeptide(L)'
;MNIELSHALRAAHEAANDVLARRRRLDEQTKILPAAIDRCEEDLARLRNQLAQSEADGSICPPDEVMLHQSNADELRPRVEAAAKRLDDLRRQMQALENTAPQIDKAVTDAARLFQAELQSFARDITVVLEQELISALEAPRRVIERLSALRPLDHAHDFFNAMFLPAPSTYRNFYGFDQSRHGHQNLLEVTVPDPQLAAQLKPLIETQARLRAYRPYVPRRARPNQTPSAHGYVIEGRAEPRAVLR
;
A
#
# COMPACT_ATOMS: atom_id res chain seq x y z
N MET A 1 -10.26 12.67 25.28
CA MET A 1 -11.43 12.86 24.39
C MET A 1 -11.66 11.56 23.62
N ASN A 2 -12.86 10.99 23.62
CA ASN A 2 -13.19 9.87 22.73
C ASN A 2 -13.70 10.46 21.42
N ILE A 3 -12.91 10.38 20.35
CA ILE A 3 -13.36 10.84 19.03
C ILE A 3 -14.21 9.74 18.41
N GLU A 4 -15.51 9.97 18.31
CA GLU A 4 -16.39 9.06 17.59
C GLU A 4 -16.19 9.25 16.09
N LEU A 5 -15.78 8.17 15.41
CA LEU A 5 -15.74 8.16 13.95
C LEU A 5 -17.15 8.34 13.40
N SER A 6 -17.32 9.25 12.45
CA SER A 6 -18.60 9.41 11.75
C SER A 6 -19.02 8.08 11.10
N HIS A 7 -20.32 7.83 11.03
CA HIS A 7 -20.84 6.62 10.38
C HIS A 7 -20.39 6.54 8.91
N ALA A 8 -20.37 7.69 8.22
CA ALA A 8 -19.91 7.79 6.85
C ALA A 8 -18.43 7.40 6.68
N LEU A 9 -17.55 7.87 7.57
CA LEU A 9 -16.13 7.51 7.55
C LEU A 9 -15.91 6.02 7.85
N ARG A 10 -16.67 5.45 8.79
CA ARG A 10 -16.62 3.99 9.07
C ARG A 10 -17.03 3.18 7.86
N ALA A 11 -18.16 3.52 7.23
CA ALA A 11 -18.63 2.83 6.03
C ALA A 11 -17.63 2.97 4.87
N ALA A 12 -17.05 4.16 4.67
CA ALA A 12 -16.05 4.38 3.63
C ALA A 12 -14.75 3.59 3.91
N HIS A 13 -14.34 3.48 5.17
CA HIS A 13 -13.18 2.68 5.58
C HIS A 13 -13.39 1.18 5.31
N GLU A 14 -14.56 0.65 5.67
CA GLU A 14 -14.95 -0.74 5.41
C GLU A 14 -14.99 -1.03 3.91
N ALA A 15 -15.68 -0.18 3.13
CA ALA A 15 -15.75 -0.32 1.68
C ALA A 15 -14.36 -0.30 1.02
N ALA A 16 -13.46 0.59 1.47
CA ALA A 16 -12.08 0.62 0.99
C ALA A 16 -11.33 -0.68 1.29
N ASN A 17 -11.45 -1.21 2.51
CA ASN A 17 -10.81 -2.46 2.90
C ASN A 17 -11.36 -3.67 2.11
N ASP A 18 -12.67 -3.72 1.87
CA ASP A 18 -13.31 -4.77 1.10
C ASP A 18 -12.81 -4.82 -0.33
N VAL A 19 -12.73 -3.66 -0.99
CA VAL A 19 -12.26 -3.58 -2.37
C VAL A 19 -10.75 -3.89 -2.45
N LEU A 20 -9.95 -3.43 -1.48
CA LEU A 20 -8.53 -3.82 -1.37
C LEU A 20 -8.37 -5.34 -1.17
N ALA A 21 -9.24 -5.98 -0.38
CA ALA A 21 -9.21 -7.43 -0.19
C ALA A 21 -9.56 -8.19 -1.48
N ARG A 22 -10.56 -7.73 -2.24
CA ARG A 22 -10.88 -8.27 -3.58
C ARG A 22 -9.69 -8.15 -4.53
N ARG A 23 -9.02 -6.99 -4.53
CA ARG A 23 -7.83 -6.77 -5.36
C ARG A 23 -6.67 -7.70 -5.00
N ARG A 24 -6.42 -7.95 -3.71
CA ARG A 24 -5.41 -8.92 -3.25
C ARG A 24 -5.70 -10.33 -3.73
N ARG A 25 -6.95 -10.78 -3.64
CA ARG A 25 -7.36 -12.11 -4.16
C ARG A 25 -7.09 -12.23 -5.67
N LEU A 26 -7.34 -11.16 -6.43
CA LEU A 26 -7.02 -11.13 -7.86
C LEU A 26 -5.50 -11.22 -8.10
N ASP A 27 -4.67 -10.51 -7.33
CA ASP A 27 -3.21 -10.62 -7.42
C ASP A 27 -2.71 -12.04 -7.12
N GLU A 28 -3.24 -12.66 -6.06
CA GLU A 28 -2.87 -14.03 -5.68
C GLU A 28 -3.23 -15.03 -6.78
N GLN A 29 -4.45 -14.96 -7.33
CA GLN A 29 -4.89 -15.84 -8.40
C GLN A 29 -4.08 -15.64 -9.68
N THR A 30 -3.82 -14.39 -10.07
CA THR A 30 -3.05 -14.07 -11.28
C THR A 30 -1.55 -14.37 -11.14
N LYS A 31 -1.05 -14.56 -9.91
CA LYS A 31 0.31 -15.05 -9.63
C LYS A 31 0.41 -16.57 -9.80
N ILE A 32 -0.62 -17.32 -9.38
CA ILE A 32 -0.58 -18.79 -9.33
C ILE A 32 -0.97 -19.42 -10.68
N LEU A 33 -2.00 -18.87 -11.34
CA LEU A 33 -2.56 -19.42 -12.59
C LEU A 33 -1.54 -19.60 -13.72
N PRO A 34 -0.59 -18.69 -13.98
CA PRO A 34 0.40 -18.86 -15.04
C PRO A 34 1.20 -20.16 -14.90
N ALA A 35 1.73 -20.44 -13.71
CA ALA A 35 2.51 -21.66 -13.48
C ALA A 35 1.65 -22.93 -13.61
N ALA A 36 0.36 -22.85 -13.29
CA ALA A 36 -0.57 -23.97 -13.50
C ALA A 36 -0.88 -24.19 -14.99
N ILE A 37 -0.99 -23.12 -15.78
CA ILE A 37 -1.14 -23.18 -17.24
C ILE A 37 0.11 -23.79 -17.85
N ASP A 38 1.30 -23.27 -17.53
CA ASP A 38 2.57 -23.73 -18.10
C ASP A 38 2.78 -25.23 -17.82
N ARG A 39 2.53 -25.71 -16.59
CA ARG A 39 2.58 -27.15 -16.25
C ARG A 39 1.57 -27.98 -17.04
N CYS A 40 0.35 -27.47 -17.22
CA CYS A 40 -0.69 -28.18 -17.97
C CYS A 40 -0.37 -28.25 -19.48
N GLU A 41 0.33 -27.23 -20.02
CA GLU A 41 0.84 -27.22 -21.39
C GLU A 41 1.95 -28.26 -21.59
N GLU A 42 2.90 -28.33 -20.66
CA GLU A 42 3.96 -29.35 -20.65
C GLU A 42 3.39 -30.77 -20.57
N ASP A 43 2.44 -31.00 -19.65
CA ASP A 43 1.78 -32.30 -19.50
C ASP A 43 1.00 -32.70 -20.77
N LEU A 44 0.27 -31.75 -21.38
CA LEU A 44 -0.46 -31.99 -22.63
C LEU A 44 0.50 -32.30 -23.79
N ALA A 45 1.61 -31.58 -23.89
CA ALA A 45 2.63 -31.84 -24.90
C ALA A 45 3.24 -33.25 -24.71
N ARG A 46 3.56 -33.64 -23.48
CA ARG A 46 4.05 -34.99 -23.16
C ARG A 46 3.04 -36.07 -23.56
N LEU A 47 1.76 -35.91 -23.18
CA LEU A 47 0.71 -36.88 -23.51
C LEU A 47 0.47 -36.99 -25.03
N ARG A 48 0.52 -35.87 -25.76
CA ARG A 48 0.43 -35.87 -27.23
C ARG A 48 1.60 -36.60 -27.88
N ASN A 49 2.81 -36.39 -27.37
CA ASN A 49 3.99 -37.10 -27.87
C ASN A 49 3.90 -38.61 -27.57
N GLN A 50 3.43 -39.01 -26.38
CA GLN A 50 3.22 -40.41 -26.04
C GLN A 50 2.16 -41.07 -26.92
N LEU A 51 1.05 -40.36 -27.20
CA LEU A 51 0.01 -40.86 -28.11
C LEU A 51 0.56 -41.04 -29.53
N ALA A 52 1.23 -40.02 -30.07
CA ALA A 52 1.83 -40.08 -31.40
C ALA A 52 2.88 -41.19 -31.52
N GLN A 53 3.68 -41.42 -30.47
CA GLN A 53 4.63 -42.52 -30.42
C GLN A 53 3.93 -43.88 -30.41
N SER A 54 2.88 -44.06 -29.61
CA SER A 54 2.11 -45.32 -29.56
C SER A 54 1.43 -45.61 -30.90
N GLU A 55 0.91 -44.60 -31.58
CA GLU A 55 0.30 -44.73 -32.91
C GLU A 55 1.36 -45.05 -33.99
N ALA A 56 2.55 -44.43 -33.91
CA ALA A 56 3.66 -44.73 -34.81
C ALA A 56 4.20 -46.15 -34.61
N ASP A 57 4.46 -46.57 -33.37
CA ASP A 57 4.97 -47.90 -33.05
C ASP A 57 3.96 -48.99 -33.47
N GLY A 58 2.67 -48.76 -33.26
CA GLY A 58 1.60 -49.64 -33.73
C GLY A 58 1.58 -49.84 -35.26
N SER A 59 2.08 -48.88 -36.04
CA SER A 59 2.15 -48.99 -37.51
C SER A 59 3.37 -49.75 -38.04
N ILE A 60 4.41 -49.94 -37.21
CA ILE A 60 5.69 -50.55 -37.58
C ILE A 60 5.87 -51.92 -36.91
N CYS A 61 5.13 -52.20 -35.82
CA CYS A 61 5.24 -53.43 -35.05
C CYS A 61 4.68 -54.68 -35.76
N PRO A 62 5.13 -55.89 -35.37
CA PRO A 62 4.58 -57.15 -35.85
C PRO A 62 3.10 -57.33 -35.43
N PRO A 63 2.31 -58.17 -36.16
CA PRO A 63 0.87 -58.32 -35.95
C PRO A 63 0.45 -58.63 -34.51
N ASP A 64 1.30 -59.36 -33.78
CA ASP A 64 1.04 -59.82 -32.42
C ASP A 64 1.10 -58.68 -31.38
N GLU A 65 1.73 -57.54 -31.72
CA GLU A 65 1.92 -56.38 -30.85
C GLU A 65 0.97 -55.21 -31.18
N VAL A 66 0.30 -55.24 -32.34
CA VAL A 66 -0.62 -54.19 -32.81
C VAL A 66 -1.73 -53.91 -31.80
N MET A 67 -2.32 -54.96 -31.22
CA MET A 67 -3.40 -54.84 -30.24
C MET A 67 -2.94 -54.13 -28.95
N LEU A 68 -1.68 -54.31 -28.55
CA LEU A 68 -1.10 -53.65 -27.37
C LEU A 68 -0.97 -52.14 -27.61
N HIS A 69 -0.41 -51.75 -28.76
CA HIS A 69 -0.24 -50.34 -29.12
C HIS A 69 -1.56 -49.61 -29.37
N GLN A 70 -2.57 -50.31 -29.92
CA GLN A 70 -3.94 -49.80 -30.03
C GLN A 70 -4.57 -49.57 -28.66
N SER A 71 -4.48 -50.54 -27.75
CA SER A 71 -4.97 -50.38 -26.39
C SER A 71 -4.32 -49.20 -25.66
N ASN A 72 -3.01 -49.03 -25.80
CA ASN A 72 -2.28 -47.91 -25.22
C ASN A 72 -2.73 -46.56 -25.80
N ALA A 73 -2.97 -46.48 -27.12
CA ALA A 73 -3.48 -45.27 -27.76
C ALA A 73 -4.91 -44.94 -27.29
N ASP A 74 -5.77 -45.95 -27.15
CA ASP A 74 -7.14 -45.78 -26.66
C ASP A 74 -7.18 -45.35 -25.18
N GLU A 75 -6.20 -45.72 -24.36
CA GLU A 75 -6.04 -45.20 -22.99
C GLU A 75 -5.49 -43.77 -22.96
N LEU A 76 -4.59 -43.40 -23.88
CA LEU A 76 -3.94 -42.09 -23.92
C LEU A 76 -4.87 -40.99 -24.49
N ARG A 77 -5.72 -41.31 -25.47
CA ARG A 77 -6.69 -40.36 -26.06
C ARG A 77 -7.56 -39.63 -25.03
N PRO A 78 -8.29 -40.30 -24.13
CA PRO A 78 -9.13 -39.60 -23.14
C PRO A 78 -8.29 -38.77 -22.16
N ARG A 79 -7.04 -39.16 -21.89
CA ARG A 79 -6.12 -38.36 -21.06
C ARG A 79 -5.69 -37.07 -21.76
N VAL A 80 -5.39 -37.13 -23.05
CA VAL A 80 -5.09 -35.95 -23.88
C VAL A 80 -6.28 -35.00 -23.91
N GLU A 81 -7.50 -35.52 -24.14
CA GLU A 81 -8.72 -34.72 -24.15
C GLU A 81 -8.99 -34.05 -22.80
N ALA A 82 -8.84 -34.80 -21.69
CA ALA A 82 -9.02 -34.26 -20.35
C ALA A 82 -7.99 -33.16 -20.02
N ALA A 83 -6.71 -33.36 -20.40
CA ALA A 83 -5.66 -32.35 -20.21
C ALA A 83 -5.90 -31.10 -21.07
N ALA A 84 -6.35 -31.27 -22.32
CA ALA A 84 -6.70 -30.15 -23.19
C ALA A 84 -7.87 -29.33 -22.64
N LYS A 85 -8.93 -30.00 -22.17
CA LYS A 85 -10.08 -29.34 -21.53
C LYS A 85 -9.66 -28.57 -20.28
N ARG A 86 -8.83 -29.18 -19.43
CA ARG A 86 -8.30 -28.53 -18.22
C ARG A 86 -7.48 -27.28 -18.57
N LEU A 87 -6.64 -27.35 -19.60
CA LEU A 87 -5.86 -26.20 -20.08
C LEU A 87 -6.77 -25.06 -20.55
N ASP A 88 -7.82 -25.38 -21.32
CA ASP A 88 -8.80 -24.40 -21.77
C ASP A 88 -9.57 -23.76 -20.61
N ASP A 89 -9.96 -24.55 -19.60
CA ASP A 89 -10.62 -24.04 -18.40
C ASP A 89 -9.69 -23.09 -17.60
N LEU A 90 -8.41 -23.43 -17.43
CA LEU A 90 -7.43 -22.55 -16.78
C LEU A 90 -7.21 -21.24 -17.56
N ARG A 91 -7.14 -21.32 -18.89
CA ARG A 91 -7.02 -20.14 -19.75
C ARG A 91 -8.27 -19.25 -19.68
N ARG A 92 -9.47 -19.85 -19.66
CA ARG A 92 -10.74 -19.13 -19.47
C ARG A 92 -10.81 -18.46 -18.10
N GLN A 93 -10.37 -19.13 -17.03
CA GLN A 93 -10.28 -18.54 -15.69
C GLN A 93 -9.34 -17.33 -15.68
N MET A 94 -8.15 -17.45 -16.28
CA MET A 94 -7.21 -16.33 -16.38
C MET A 94 -7.84 -15.15 -17.14
N GLN A 95 -8.48 -15.41 -18.28
CA GLN A 95 -9.14 -14.38 -19.07
C GLN A 95 -10.30 -13.72 -18.30
N ALA A 96 -11.10 -14.50 -17.56
CA ALA A 96 -12.16 -13.95 -16.73
C ALA A 96 -11.60 -13.00 -15.65
N LEU A 97 -10.50 -13.37 -15.00
CA LEU A 97 -9.83 -12.50 -14.02
C LEU A 97 -9.32 -11.21 -14.66
N GLU A 98 -8.64 -11.31 -15.81
CA GLU A 98 -8.16 -10.14 -16.55
C GLU A 98 -9.31 -9.21 -16.98
N ASN A 99 -10.48 -9.77 -17.34
CA ASN A 99 -11.67 -8.99 -17.69
C ASN A 99 -12.31 -8.30 -16.47
N THR A 100 -12.24 -8.92 -15.28
CA THR A 100 -12.76 -8.31 -14.04
C THR A 100 -11.81 -7.28 -13.42
N ALA A 101 -10.51 -7.35 -13.72
CA ALA A 101 -9.51 -6.48 -13.11
C ALA A 101 -9.80 -4.98 -13.27
N PRO A 102 -10.18 -4.45 -14.46
CA PRO A 102 -10.51 -3.03 -14.62
C PRO A 102 -11.70 -2.57 -13.76
N GLN A 103 -12.68 -3.46 -13.52
CA GLN A 103 -13.84 -3.15 -12.69
C GLN A 103 -13.44 -3.03 -11.22
N ILE A 104 -12.59 -3.94 -10.74
CA ILE A 104 -12.01 -3.86 -9.39
C ILE A 104 -11.15 -2.60 -9.27
N ASP A 105 -10.33 -2.29 -10.27
CA ASP A 105 -9.46 -1.13 -10.25
C ASP A 105 -10.23 0.19 -10.20
N LYS A 106 -11.34 0.27 -10.94
CA LYS A 106 -12.29 1.38 -10.85
C LYS A 106 -12.89 1.46 -9.45
N ALA A 107 -13.37 0.35 -8.89
CA ALA A 107 -13.91 0.32 -7.54
C ALA A 107 -12.89 0.75 -6.49
N VAL A 108 -11.59 0.39 -6.62
CA VAL A 108 -10.53 0.86 -5.71
C VAL A 108 -10.41 2.37 -5.80
N THR A 109 -10.41 2.91 -7.02
CA THR A 109 -10.28 4.35 -7.26
C THR A 109 -11.46 5.14 -6.69
N ASP A 110 -12.68 4.64 -6.90
CA ASP A 110 -13.91 5.27 -6.38
C ASP A 110 -13.95 5.20 -4.85
N ALA A 111 -13.62 4.05 -4.26
CA ALA A 111 -13.51 3.89 -2.81
C ALA A 111 -12.42 4.79 -2.22
N ALA A 112 -11.28 4.95 -2.90
CA ALA A 112 -10.20 5.83 -2.45
C ALA A 112 -10.64 7.30 -2.41
N ARG A 113 -11.36 7.76 -3.44
CA ARG A 113 -11.91 9.11 -3.49
C ARG A 113 -12.92 9.36 -2.39
N LEU A 114 -13.86 8.44 -2.19
CA LEU A 114 -14.88 8.55 -1.14
C LEU A 114 -14.22 8.56 0.24
N PHE A 115 -13.34 7.60 0.51
CA PHE A 115 -12.61 7.52 1.78
C PHE A 115 -11.80 8.79 2.06
N GLN A 116 -11.13 9.35 1.04
CA GLN A 116 -10.39 10.59 1.19
C GLN A 116 -11.30 11.79 1.51
N ALA A 117 -12.46 11.89 0.86
CA ALA A 117 -13.42 12.96 1.12
C ALA A 117 -13.95 12.90 2.57
N GLU A 118 -14.34 11.71 3.02
CA GLU A 118 -14.83 11.49 4.39
C GLU A 118 -13.73 11.75 5.43
N LEU A 119 -12.49 11.30 5.17
CA LEU A 119 -11.35 11.53 6.06
C LEU A 119 -11.02 13.03 6.17
N GLN A 120 -11.11 13.77 5.08
CA GLN A 120 -10.92 15.23 5.08
C GLN A 120 -12.04 15.95 5.83
N SER A 121 -13.29 15.52 5.68
CA SER A 121 -14.40 16.08 6.46
C SER A 121 -14.18 15.86 7.95
N PHE A 122 -13.91 14.62 8.34
CA PHE A 122 -13.63 14.25 9.72
C PHE A 122 -12.44 15.02 10.32
N ALA A 123 -11.35 15.18 9.55
CA ALA A 123 -10.20 15.95 10.00
C ALA A 123 -10.55 17.43 10.26
N ARG A 124 -11.39 18.05 9.41
CA ARG A 124 -11.88 19.41 9.64
C ARG A 124 -12.75 19.47 10.89
N ASP A 125 -13.68 18.55 11.06
CA ASP A 125 -14.59 18.52 12.21
C ASP A 125 -13.83 18.38 13.53
N ILE A 126 -12.85 17.46 13.60
CA ILE A 126 -11.98 17.33 14.79
C ILE A 126 -11.16 18.59 15.01
N THR A 127 -10.62 19.20 13.94
CA THR A 127 -9.78 20.40 14.08
C THR A 127 -10.57 21.53 14.72
N VAL A 128 -11.83 21.73 14.33
CA VAL A 128 -12.71 22.74 14.94
C VAL A 128 -12.97 22.43 16.42
N VAL A 129 -13.22 21.17 16.78
CA VAL A 129 -13.41 20.76 18.18
C VAL A 129 -12.14 21.01 19.00
N LEU A 130 -10.98 20.56 18.50
CA LEU A 130 -9.69 20.75 19.17
C LEU A 130 -9.31 22.24 19.28
N GLU A 131 -9.64 23.05 18.28
CA GLU A 131 -9.45 24.49 18.32
C GLU A 131 -10.29 25.14 19.41
N GLN A 132 -11.56 24.75 19.55
CA GLN A 132 -12.43 25.23 20.63
C GLN A 132 -11.92 24.78 22.01
N GLU A 133 -11.51 23.52 22.16
CA GLU A 133 -10.89 23.02 23.38
C GLU A 133 -9.63 23.80 23.74
N LEU A 134 -8.78 24.10 22.75
CA LEU A 134 -7.58 24.90 22.93
C LEU A 134 -7.91 26.34 23.36
N ILE A 135 -8.88 26.99 22.70
CA ILE A 135 -9.35 28.34 23.06
C ILE A 135 -9.85 28.36 24.50
N SER A 136 -10.68 27.38 24.90
CA SER A 136 -11.17 27.26 26.27
C SER A 136 -10.03 27.01 27.28
N ALA A 137 -9.08 26.14 26.95
CA ALA A 137 -7.93 25.86 27.80
C ALA A 137 -7.01 27.08 27.98
N LEU A 138 -6.93 27.95 26.96
CA LEU A 138 -6.13 29.17 26.98
C LEU A 138 -6.78 30.32 27.78
N GLU A 139 -8.04 30.23 28.19
CA GLU A 139 -8.68 31.31 28.99
C GLU A 139 -7.97 31.58 30.31
N ALA A 140 -7.61 30.52 31.05
CA ALA A 140 -6.94 30.67 32.34
C ALA A 140 -5.51 31.26 32.18
N PRO A 141 -4.65 30.76 31.28
CA PRO A 141 -3.38 31.39 30.94
C PRO A 141 -3.54 32.84 30.47
N ARG A 142 -4.54 33.13 29.63
CA ARG A 142 -4.80 34.47 29.10
C ARG A 142 -5.06 35.48 30.21
N ARG A 143 -5.86 35.13 31.22
CA ARG A 143 -6.10 36.01 32.39
C ARG A 143 -4.83 36.30 33.19
N VAL A 144 -3.91 35.34 33.27
CA VAL A 144 -2.60 35.54 33.92
C VAL A 144 -1.71 36.44 33.08
N ILE A 145 -1.68 36.25 31.76
CA ILE A 145 -0.95 37.09 30.80
C ILE A 145 -1.49 38.53 30.82
N GLU A 146 -2.81 38.73 30.90
CA GLU A 146 -3.45 40.04 31.04
C GLU A 146 -3.05 40.75 32.34
N ARG A 147 -2.90 40.02 33.45
CA ARG A 147 -2.38 40.59 34.71
C ARG A 147 -0.90 40.91 34.63
N LEU A 148 -0.11 40.06 33.98
CA LEU A 148 1.31 40.30 33.75
C LEU A 148 1.54 41.49 32.81
N SER A 149 0.67 41.71 31.83
CA SER A 149 0.82 42.82 30.86
C SER A 149 0.55 44.18 31.51
N ALA A 150 -0.22 44.21 32.61
CA ALA A 150 -0.35 45.39 33.45
C ALA A 150 0.97 45.76 34.16
N LEU A 151 1.89 44.81 34.34
CA LEU A 151 3.21 45.04 34.95
C LEU A 151 4.28 45.45 33.92
N ARG A 152 3.93 45.55 32.64
CA ARG A 152 4.85 45.89 31.53
C ARG A 152 5.65 47.20 31.70
N PRO A 153 5.19 48.23 32.44
CA PRO A 153 6.00 49.42 32.74
C PRO A 153 7.17 49.15 33.70
N LEU A 154 7.24 47.97 34.32
CA LEU A 154 8.32 47.57 35.23
C LEU A 154 9.36 46.74 34.47
N ASP A 155 10.65 47.06 34.66
CA ASP A 155 11.82 46.66 33.85
C ASP A 155 11.97 45.16 33.54
N HIS A 156 11.32 44.26 34.28
CA HIS A 156 11.49 42.81 34.11
C HIS A 156 10.31 42.10 33.41
N ALA A 157 9.14 42.75 33.28
CA ALA A 157 8.01 42.18 32.57
C ALA A 157 8.09 42.44 31.06
N HIS A 158 8.75 43.52 30.63
CA HIS A 158 8.89 43.89 29.23
C HIS A 158 9.56 42.79 28.39
N ASP A 159 10.63 42.18 28.90
CA ASP A 159 11.36 41.10 28.24
C ASP A 159 10.56 39.79 28.14
N PHE A 160 9.71 39.50 29.14
CA PHE A 160 8.80 38.35 29.11
C PHE A 160 7.79 38.44 27.95
N PHE A 161 7.30 39.65 27.63
CA PHE A 161 6.37 39.86 26.51
C PHE A 161 7.04 39.90 25.14
N ASN A 162 8.33 40.27 25.06
CA ASN A 162 9.08 40.27 23.81
C ASN A 162 9.53 38.87 23.39
N ALA A 163 9.55 37.92 24.32
CA ALA A 163 9.91 36.53 24.09
C ALA A 163 8.72 35.59 24.26
N MET A 164 7.61 35.78 23.51
CA MET A 164 6.45 34.85 23.47
C MET A 164 6.80 33.48 22.84
N PHE A 165 7.74 32.83 23.49
CA PHE A 165 7.81 31.41 23.75
C PHE A 165 7.31 31.26 25.20
N LEU A 166 6.78 30.12 25.64
CA LEU A 166 6.31 29.96 27.03
C LEU A 166 7.34 29.15 27.84
N PRO A 167 8.48 29.75 28.27
CA PRO A 167 9.48 29.04 29.06
C PRO A 167 9.04 28.93 30.53
N ALA A 168 9.52 27.89 31.22
CA ALA A 168 9.33 27.78 32.67
C ALA A 168 9.95 29.01 33.37
N PRO A 169 9.24 29.66 34.32
CA PRO A 169 9.74 30.85 35.01
C PRO A 169 11.05 30.61 35.77
N SER A 170 11.30 29.36 36.17
CA SER A 170 12.46 28.97 36.97
C SER A 170 13.76 28.82 36.17
N THR A 171 13.72 28.79 34.83
CA THR A 171 14.89 28.42 34.01
C THR A 171 15.22 29.39 32.88
N TYR A 172 14.49 30.50 32.74
CA TYR A 172 14.68 31.43 31.61
C TYR A 172 15.79 32.46 31.85
N ARG A 173 16.74 32.57 30.92
CA ARG A 173 17.69 33.69 30.80
C ARG A 173 17.80 34.16 29.35
N ASN A 174 17.67 35.48 29.14
CA ASN A 174 17.93 36.11 27.84
C ASN A 174 19.44 36.23 27.60
N PHE A 175 19.91 35.81 26.43
CA PHE A 175 21.26 36.11 25.95
C PHE A 175 21.17 37.11 24.79
N TYR A 176 21.64 38.33 24.99
CA TYR A 176 21.75 39.34 23.93
C TYR A 176 23.10 39.18 23.22
N GLY A 177 23.10 38.43 22.11
CA GLY A 177 24.23 38.31 21.18
C GLY A 177 23.87 38.86 19.81
N PHE A 178 24.83 39.51 19.14
CA PHE A 178 24.65 40.33 17.94
C PHE A 178 24.18 39.61 16.66
N ASP A 179 23.97 38.30 16.68
CA ASP A 179 23.42 37.60 15.53
C ASP A 179 22.71 36.31 15.97
N GLN A 180 21.41 36.24 15.71
CA GLN A 180 20.48 35.16 16.06
C GLN A 180 20.21 34.97 17.56
N SER A 181 19.00 35.38 17.98
CA SER A 181 18.35 34.91 19.21
C SER A 181 18.17 33.40 19.15
N ARG A 182 19.17 32.64 19.60
CA ARG A 182 19.05 31.20 19.84
C ARG A 182 18.54 31.01 21.26
N HIS A 183 17.25 30.65 21.36
CA HIS A 183 16.64 30.26 22.62
C HIS A 183 17.27 28.93 23.08
N GLY A 184 18.10 28.97 24.13
CA GLY A 184 18.81 27.80 24.66
C GLY A 184 17.96 26.87 25.53
N HIS A 185 16.63 26.90 25.43
CA HIS A 185 15.73 26.20 26.35
C HIS A 185 14.61 25.46 25.62
N GLN A 186 14.22 24.31 26.20
CA GLN A 186 13.18 23.42 25.70
C GLN A 186 11.82 24.13 25.67
N ASN A 187 11.11 24.01 24.54
CA ASN A 187 9.75 24.49 24.41
C ASN A 187 8.81 23.60 25.24
N LEU A 188 8.14 24.17 26.23
CA LEU A 188 7.16 23.40 27.03
C LEU A 188 5.90 23.04 26.24
N LEU A 189 5.69 23.64 25.06
CA LEU A 189 4.60 23.32 24.13
C LEU A 189 5.05 22.39 23.00
N GLU A 190 6.31 21.97 22.97
CA GLU A 190 6.79 21.00 21.98
C GLU A 190 6.36 19.60 22.39
N VAL A 191 5.25 19.17 21.77
CA VAL A 191 4.76 17.81 21.89
C VAL A 191 5.62 16.91 21.00
N THR A 192 6.55 16.17 21.61
CA THR A 192 7.41 15.19 20.94
C THR A 192 6.76 13.82 20.77
N VAL A 193 5.70 13.54 21.53
CA VAL A 193 4.98 12.26 21.50
C VAL A 193 3.48 12.53 21.29
N PRO A 194 2.88 12.05 20.19
CA PRO A 194 1.45 12.20 19.96
C PRO A 194 0.65 11.48 21.05
N ASP A 195 -0.58 11.95 21.31
CA ASP A 195 -1.49 11.28 22.25
C ASP A 195 -1.66 9.80 21.83
N PRO A 196 -1.25 8.85 22.69
CA PRO A 196 -1.25 7.43 22.35
C PRO A 196 -2.67 6.88 22.13
N GLN A 197 -3.70 7.43 22.78
CA GLN A 197 -5.08 6.98 22.62
C GLN A 197 -5.63 7.43 21.27
N LEU A 198 -5.43 8.70 20.93
CA LEU A 198 -5.84 9.23 19.63
C LEU A 198 -5.05 8.57 18.48
N ALA A 199 -3.75 8.38 18.66
CA ALA A 199 -2.91 7.69 17.68
C ALA A 199 -3.39 6.25 17.42
N ALA A 200 -3.78 5.51 18.48
CA ALA A 200 -4.33 4.17 18.33
C ALA A 200 -5.68 4.15 17.56
N GLN A 201 -6.54 5.14 17.79
CA GLN A 201 -7.83 5.27 17.09
C GLN A 201 -7.66 5.60 15.60
N LEU A 202 -6.69 6.47 15.26
CA LEU A 202 -6.46 6.91 13.87
C LEU A 202 -5.60 5.95 13.05
N LYS A 203 -4.78 5.12 13.71
CA LYS A 203 -3.89 4.14 13.06
C LYS A 203 -4.56 3.32 11.94
N PRO A 204 -5.72 2.66 12.13
CA PRO A 204 -6.35 1.88 11.06
C PRO A 204 -6.70 2.73 9.84
N LEU A 205 -7.15 3.98 10.04
CA LEU A 205 -7.48 4.90 8.94
C LEU A 205 -6.23 5.29 8.14
N ILE A 206 -5.14 5.60 8.85
CA ILE A 206 -3.83 5.95 8.25
C ILE A 206 -3.29 4.77 7.44
N GLU A 207 -3.37 3.55 7.97
CA GLU A 207 -2.93 2.34 7.29
C GLU A 207 -3.76 2.03 6.03
N THR A 208 -5.09 2.24 6.08
CA THR A 208 -5.93 2.13 4.88
C THR A 208 -5.59 3.21 3.86
N GLN A 209 -5.39 4.45 4.28
CA GLN A 209 -4.96 5.53 3.38
C GLN A 209 -3.62 5.22 2.70
N ALA A 210 -2.64 4.72 3.46
CA ALA A 210 -1.34 4.33 2.93
C ALA A 210 -1.47 3.21 1.88
N ARG A 211 -2.31 2.19 2.14
CA ARG A 211 -2.58 1.10 1.19
C ARG A 211 -3.25 1.61 -0.09
N LEU A 212 -4.22 2.53 0.01
CA LEU A 212 -4.87 3.14 -1.14
C LEU A 212 -3.91 4.02 -1.95
N ARG A 213 -2.96 4.71 -1.31
CA ARG A 213 -1.92 5.50 -2.02
C ARG A 213 -0.88 4.63 -2.72
N ALA A 214 -0.53 3.50 -2.11
CA ALA A 214 0.42 2.53 -2.67
C ALA A 214 -0.20 1.68 -3.78
N TYR A 215 -1.52 1.74 -3.96
CA TYR A 215 -2.24 0.96 -4.95
C TYR A 215 -1.73 1.22 -6.37
N ARG A 216 -1.58 0.14 -7.13
CA ARG A 216 -1.21 0.15 -8.55
C ARG A 216 -2.28 -0.59 -9.36
N PRO A 217 -2.75 -0.02 -10.48
CA PRO A 217 -3.66 -0.70 -11.39
C PRO A 217 -3.10 -2.06 -11.84
N TYR A 218 -4.00 -3.00 -12.07
CA TYR A 218 -3.64 -4.29 -12.62
C TYR A 218 -3.14 -4.14 -14.07
N VAL A 219 -2.03 -4.82 -14.38
CA VAL A 219 -1.47 -4.88 -15.74
C VAL A 219 -1.67 -6.30 -16.27
N PRO A 220 -2.48 -6.49 -17.34
CA PRO A 220 -2.67 -7.78 -17.98
C PRO A 220 -1.37 -8.41 -18.43
N ARG A 221 -1.27 -9.75 -18.40
CA ARG A 221 -0.02 -10.46 -18.69
C ARG A 221 0.54 -10.10 -20.08
N ARG A 222 -0.35 -9.96 -21.08
CA ARG A 222 0.01 -9.59 -22.46
C ARG A 222 0.65 -8.20 -22.59
N ALA A 223 0.39 -7.31 -21.64
CA ALA A 223 0.90 -5.95 -21.62
C ALA A 223 2.10 -5.77 -20.67
N ARG A 224 2.52 -6.83 -19.97
CA ARG A 224 3.71 -6.78 -19.12
C ARG A 224 4.96 -6.79 -20.00
N PRO A 225 5.97 -5.95 -19.72
CA PRO A 225 7.25 -6.07 -20.41
C PRO A 225 7.78 -7.50 -20.21
N ASN A 226 8.18 -8.14 -21.31
CA ASN A 226 8.75 -9.49 -21.28
C ASN A 226 9.88 -9.52 -20.25
N GLN A 227 9.64 -10.15 -19.11
CA GLN A 227 10.71 -10.60 -18.24
C GLN A 227 11.34 -11.77 -18.99
N THR A 228 12.28 -11.48 -19.88
CA THR A 228 13.19 -12.50 -20.41
C THR A 228 13.77 -13.24 -19.22
N PRO A 229 13.82 -14.58 -19.24
CA PRO A 229 14.57 -15.31 -18.22
C PRO A 229 16.01 -14.82 -18.34
N SER A 230 16.49 -14.09 -17.33
CA SER A 230 17.91 -13.69 -17.24
C SER A 230 18.71 -14.97 -17.00
N ALA A 231 19.03 -15.65 -18.09
CA ALA A 231 20.20 -16.48 -18.18
C ALA A 231 21.39 -15.53 -18.32
N HIS A 232 22.30 -15.61 -17.35
CA HIS A 232 23.64 -15.01 -17.32
C HIS A 232 23.76 -13.60 -16.71
N GLY A 233 24.36 -13.59 -15.51
CA GLY A 233 25.65 -12.94 -15.27
C GLY A 233 25.75 -11.44 -15.55
N TYR A 234 25.82 -10.68 -14.45
CA TYR A 234 26.58 -9.42 -14.27
C TYR A 234 26.87 -8.55 -15.50
N VAL A 235 26.33 -7.33 -15.47
CA VAL A 235 27.16 -6.12 -15.64
C VAL A 235 26.83 -5.17 -14.49
N ILE A 236 27.77 -5.09 -13.54
CA ILE A 236 27.95 -3.91 -12.70
C ILE A 236 28.77 -2.95 -13.55
N GLU A 237 28.14 -1.95 -14.14
CA GLU A 237 28.80 -0.66 -14.39
C GLU A 237 28.38 0.19 -13.17
N GLY A 238 29.25 0.53 -12.23
CA GLY A 238 30.54 1.17 -12.45
C GLY A 238 30.38 2.64 -12.02
N ARG A 239 30.62 2.87 -10.72
CA ARG A 239 30.66 4.17 -10.01
C ARG A 239 31.14 5.35 -10.86
N ALA A 240 30.49 6.50 -10.64
CA ALA A 240 31.18 7.77 -10.44
C ALA A 240 30.40 8.63 -9.43
N GLU A 241 30.84 8.64 -8.16
CA GLU A 241 30.59 9.78 -7.26
C GLU A 241 31.85 10.69 -7.23
N PRO A 242 31.90 11.77 -6.41
CA PRO A 242 31.81 13.15 -6.86
C PRO A 242 33.19 13.84 -6.82
N ARG A 243 33.36 14.93 -7.55
CA ARG A 243 34.48 15.86 -7.28
C ARG A 243 33.93 17.21 -6.83
N ALA A 244 34.18 17.48 -5.56
CA ALA A 244 34.24 18.81 -4.99
C ALA A 244 35.16 19.71 -5.83
N VAL A 245 34.73 20.94 -6.06
CA VAL A 245 35.63 22.05 -6.36
C VAL A 245 35.32 23.14 -5.35
N LEU A 246 36.14 23.19 -4.30
CA LEU A 246 36.43 24.40 -3.56
C LEU A 246 37.54 25.13 -4.32
N ARG A 247 37.27 26.35 -4.76
CA ARG A 247 38.15 27.51 -4.63
C ARG A 247 37.29 28.77 -4.55
#